data_AF-A0A1Y4V839-F1
#
_entry.id   AF-A0A1Y4V839-F1
#
_cell.length_a   1.000
_cell.length_b   1.000
_cell.length_c   1.000
_cell.angle_alpha   90.00
_cell.angle_beta   90.00
_cell.angle_gamma   90.00
#
_symmetry.space_group_name_H-M   'P 1'
#
loop_
_entity.id
_entity.type
_entity.pdbx_description
1 polymer ?
#
loop_
_entity_poly.entity_id
_entity_poly.type
_entity_poly.pdbx_seq_one_letter_code
_entity_poly.pdbx_strand_id
1 'polypeptide(L)'
;MASIEEYKKRIQEFISCLVRKDYQAVNNLMLANSVPIQDIQRVIEEYGCTIIPLPVKAFDLALSYQISDKQVDIYIPLWSEEEGQSDLTLSLSCFKNENKIKINDLEVL
;
A
#
# COMPACT_ATOMS: atom_id res chain seq x y z
N MET A 1 5.03 -12.15 -16.54
CA MET A 1 5.21 -11.26 -15.37
C MET A 1 3.81 -10.96 -14.86
N ALA A 2 3.47 -11.27 -13.60
CA ALA A 2 2.20 -10.79 -13.07
C ALA A 2 2.20 -9.27 -13.13
N SER A 3 1.17 -8.73 -13.76
CA SER A 3 1.00 -7.30 -13.89
C SER A 3 0.35 -6.79 -12.61
N ILE A 4 0.90 -5.72 -12.05
CA ILE A 4 0.31 -4.96 -10.94
C ILE A 4 -1.17 -4.58 -11.21
N GLU A 5 -1.57 -4.51 -12.47
CA GLU A 5 -2.95 -4.22 -12.89
C GLU A 5 -3.99 -5.18 -12.29
N GLU A 6 -3.65 -6.44 -12.04
CA GLU A 6 -4.57 -7.40 -11.39
C GLU A 6 -4.92 -6.99 -9.94
N TYR A 7 -4.00 -6.31 -9.26
CA TYR A 7 -4.10 -5.93 -7.86
C TYR A 7 -4.43 -4.45 -7.64
N LYS A 8 -4.36 -3.65 -8.70
CA LYS A 8 -4.56 -2.20 -8.70
C LYS A 8 -5.80 -1.76 -7.94
N LYS A 9 -6.96 -2.38 -8.22
CA LYS A 9 -8.22 -2.04 -7.54
C LYS A 9 -8.15 -2.28 -6.02
N ARG A 10 -7.52 -3.38 -5.59
CA ARG A 10 -7.38 -3.73 -4.17
C ARG A 10 -6.45 -2.73 -3.46
N ILE A 11 -5.34 -2.38 -4.12
CA ILE A 11 -4.38 -1.39 -3.61
C ILE A 11 -5.06 -0.01 -3.50
N GLN A 12 -5.83 0.41 -4.50
CA GLN A 12 -6.56 1.67 -4.46
C GLN A 12 -7.61 1.70 -3.34
N GLU A 13 -8.30 0.60 -3.09
CA GLU A 13 -9.26 0.48 -2.00
C GLU A 13 -8.58 0.61 -0.63
N PHE A 14 -7.47 -0.10 -0.44
CA PHE A 14 -6.65 0.00 0.77
C PHE A 14 -6.17 1.44 1.02
N ILE A 15 -5.60 2.11 0.02
CA ILE A 15 -5.16 3.51 0.15
C ILE A 15 -6.35 4.43 0.40
N SER A 16 -7.50 4.20 -0.24
CA SER A 16 -8.70 5.02 0.00
C SER A 16 -9.16 4.95 1.46
N CYS A 17 -9.05 3.79 2.11
CA CYS A 17 -9.32 3.64 3.53
C CYS A 17 -8.28 4.36 4.40
N LEU A 18 -6.98 4.30 4.04
CA LEU A 18 -5.92 5.05 4.72
C LEU A 18 -6.12 6.57 4.64
N VAL A 19 -6.42 7.10 3.44
CA VAL A 19 -6.72 8.53 3.22
C VAL A 19 -7.88 9.01 4.10
N ARG A 20 -8.91 8.18 4.26
CA ARG A 20 -10.07 8.46 5.12
C ARG A 20 -9.79 8.27 6.61
N LYS A 21 -8.59 7.81 6.99
CA LYS A 21 -8.21 7.40 8.35
C LYS A 21 -9.16 6.36 8.95
N ASP A 22 -9.80 5.55 8.09
CA ASP A 22 -10.68 4.46 8.50
C ASP A 22 -9.87 3.20 8.79
N TYR A 23 -9.10 3.25 9.89
CA TYR A 23 -8.18 2.17 10.26
C TYR A 23 -8.88 0.84 10.56
N GLN A 24 -10.17 0.87 10.90
CA GLN A 24 -10.97 -0.34 11.04
C GLN A 24 -11.20 -1.00 9.67
N ALA A 25 -11.56 -0.24 8.64
CA ALA A 25 -11.68 -0.75 7.28
C ALA A 25 -10.32 -1.21 6.73
N VAL A 26 -9.25 -0.45 6.98
CA VAL A 26 -7.89 -0.84 6.58
C VAL A 26 -7.53 -2.22 7.17
N ASN A 27 -7.74 -2.42 8.48
CA ASN A 27 -7.44 -3.68 9.14
C ASN A 27 -8.25 -4.86 8.58
N ASN A 28 -9.48 -4.63 8.10
CA ASN A 28 -10.28 -5.67 7.45
C ASN A 28 -9.73 -6.10 6.08
N LEU A 29 -9.04 -5.20 5.38
CA LEU A 29 -8.39 -5.44 4.08
C LEU A 29 -6.99 -6.08 4.24
N MET A 30 -6.46 -6.13 5.45
CA MET A 30 -5.13 -6.67 5.75
C MET A 30 -5.17 -8.15 6.12
N LEU A 31 -4.18 -8.90 5.67
CA LEU A 31 -3.89 -10.24 6.17
C LEU A 31 -3.40 -10.18 7.62
N ALA A 32 -3.71 -11.20 8.41
CA ALA A 32 -3.38 -11.24 9.84
C ALA A 32 -1.87 -11.25 10.15
N ASN A 33 -1.03 -11.59 9.17
CA ASN A 33 0.42 -11.57 9.26
C ASN A 33 1.05 -10.31 8.64
N SER A 34 0.26 -9.24 8.47
CA SER A 34 0.76 -7.92 8.10
C SER A 34 1.40 -7.23 9.30
N VAL A 35 2.15 -6.16 9.06
CA VAL A 35 2.50 -5.22 10.13
C VAL A 35 1.24 -4.66 10.80
N PRO A 36 1.24 -4.41 12.12
CA PRO A 36 0.12 -3.80 12.82
C PRO A 36 -0.27 -2.46 12.19
N ILE A 37 -1.59 -2.20 12.08
CA ILE A 37 -2.09 -0.93 11.55
C ILE A 37 -1.62 0.28 12.37
N GLN A 38 -1.38 0.09 13.68
CA GLN A 38 -0.84 1.12 14.56
C GLN A 38 0.58 1.53 14.16
N ASP A 39 1.39 0.61 13.63
CA ASP A 39 2.74 0.92 13.17
C ASP A 39 2.70 1.75 11.89
N ILE A 40 1.80 1.42 10.95
CA ILE A 40 1.56 2.21 9.73
C ILE A 40 1.09 3.62 10.09
N GLN A 41 0.11 3.72 11.00
CA GLN A 41 -0.41 5.00 11.48
C GLN A 41 0.70 5.85 12.11
N ARG A 42 1.50 5.25 12.99
CA ARG A 42 2.63 5.93 13.64
C ARG A 42 3.62 6.48 12.61
N VAL A 43 4.00 5.70 11.61
CA VAL A 43 4.94 6.17 10.56
C VAL A 43 4.38 7.37 9.80
N ILE A 44 3.09 7.34 9.41
CA ILE A 44 2.45 8.47 8.72
C ILE A 44 2.41 9.72 9.61
N GLU A 45 2.06 9.54 10.90
CA GLU A 45 1.99 10.63 11.87
C GLU A 45 3.36 11.23 12.21
N GLU A 46 4.40 10.39 12.36
CA GLU A 46 5.77 10.81 12.64
C GLU A 46 6.41 11.49 11.42
N TYR A 47 6.10 11.02 10.21
CA TYR A 47 6.52 11.68 8.96
C TYR A 47 5.80 13.03 8.77
N GLY A 48 4.56 13.15 9.26
CA GLY A 48 3.85 14.42 9.33
C GLY A 48 3.21 14.86 8.02
N CYS A 49 2.79 13.92 7.17
CA CYS A 49 2.13 14.22 5.89
C CYS A 49 0.67 13.76 5.84
N THR A 50 -0.08 14.34 4.89
CA THR A 50 -1.46 13.98 4.61
C THR A 50 -1.52 13.14 3.35
N ILE A 51 -1.64 11.81 3.51
CA ILE A 51 -1.74 10.89 2.37
C ILE A 51 -2.98 11.19 1.53
N ILE A 52 -2.80 11.24 0.21
CA ILE A 52 -3.86 11.43 -0.79
C ILE A 52 -4.05 10.17 -1.66
N PRO A 53 -5.17 10.04 -2.39
CA PRO A 53 -5.37 8.93 -3.30
C PRO A 53 -4.24 8.81 -4.33
N LEU A 54 -3.81 7.58 -4.60
CA LEU A 54 -2.74 7.33 -5.57
C LEU A 54 -3.15 7.82 -6.97
N PRO A 55 -2.38 8.72 -7.60
CA PRO A 55 -2.56 9.03 -9.01
C PRO A 55 -2.18 7.83 -9.87
N VAL A 56 -2.62 7.81 -11.13
CA VAL A 56 -2.29 6.74 -12.08
C VAL A 56 -0.77 6.51 -12.18
N LYS A 57 0.01 7.61 -12.14
CA LYS A 57 1.48 7.59 -12.19
C LYS A 57 2.13 6.78 -11.05
N ALA A 58 1.45 6.60 -9.91
CA ALA A 58 1.98 5.78 -8.82
C ALA A 58 2.17 4.32 -9.25
N PHE A 59 1.25 3.80 -10.09
CA PHE A 59 1.33 2.43 -10.60
C PHE A 59 2.40 2.28 -11.70
N ASP A 60 2.69 3.36 -12.44
CA ASP A 60 3.79 3.40 -13.40
C ASP A 60 5.17 3.39 -12.70
N LEU A 61 5.23 3.94 -11.48
CA LEU A 61 6.44 4.02 -10.66
C LEU A 61 6.60 2.85 -9.69
N ALA A 62 5.55 2.05 -9.50
CA ALA A 62 5.57 0.92 -8.59
C ALA A 62 6.50 -0.19 -9.11
N LEU A 63 7.30 -0.76 -8.22
CA LEU A 63 8.08 -1.94 -8.50
C LEU A 63 7.24 -3.18 -8.17
N SER A 64 7.24 -4.17 -9.05
CA SER A 64 6.53 -5.44 -8.83
C SER A 64 7.44 -6.62 -9.11
N TYR A 65 7.46 -7.57 -8.18
CA TYR A 65 8.31 -8.75 -8.23
C TYR A 65 7.46 -10.01 -8.07
N GLN A 66 7.50 -10.88 -9.07
CA GLN A 66 6.86 -12.20 -8.98
C GLN A 66 7.69 -13.09 -8.05
N ILE A 67 7.16 -13.42 -6.88
CA ILE A 67 7.85 -14.28 -5.91
C ILE A 67 7.53 -15.76 -6.15
N SER A 68 6.27 -16.05 -6.49
CA SER A 68 5.80 -17.40 -6.83
C SER A 68 4.65 -17.32 -7.83
N ASP A 69 4.11 -18.45 -8.28
CA ASP A 69 2.90 -18.49 -9.12
C ASP A 69 1.68 -17.80 -8.49
N LYS A 70 1.67 -17.64 -7.16
CA LYS A 70 0.55 -17.12 -6.37
C LYS A 70 0.81 -15.77 -5.73
N GLN A 71 2.06 -15.33 -5.62
CA GLN A 71 2.46 -14.13 -4.87
C GLN A 71 3.21 -13.13 -5.74
N VAL A 72 2.86 -11.86 -5.58
CA VAL A 72 3.57 -10.70 -6.12
C VAL A 72 3.86 -9.74 -4.99
N ASP A 73 5.12 -9.35 -4.85
CA ASP A 73 5.53 -8.29 -3.94
C ASP A 73 5.57 -6.97 -4.71
N ILE A 74 5.06 -5.91 -4.10
CA ILE A 74 4.83 -4.60 -4.72
C ILE A 74 5.36 -3.53 -3.77
N TYR A 75 6.16 -2.63 -4.32
CA TYR A 75 6.65 -1.43 -3.65
C TYR A 75 6.07 -0.24 -4.38
N ILE A 76 5.15 0.47 -3.74
CA ILE A 76 4.42 1.58 -4.36
C ILE A 76 4.71 2.89 -3.62
N PRO A 77 5.24 3.92 -4.31
CA PRO A 77 5.40 5.24 -3.70
C PRO A 77 4.02 5.82 -3.33
N LEU A 78 3.96 6.54 -2.22
CA LEU A 78 2.75 7.21 -1.75
C LEU A 78 2.73 8.67 -2.19
N TRP A 79 1.53 9.23 -2.21
CA TRP A 79 1.32 10.65 -2.48
C TRP A 79 0.79 11.36 -1.25
N SER A 80 1.25 12.59 -1.05
CA SER A 80 0.83 13.50 0.02
C SER A 80 0.34 14.84 -0.54
N GLU A 81 -0.44 15.58 0.25
CA GLU A 81 -0.84 16.96 -0.08
C GLU A 81 0.37 17.90 -0.11
N GLU A 82 1.36 17.64 0.74
CA GLU A 82 2.50 18.51 0.98
C GLU A 82 3.58 18.39 -0.11
N GLU A 83 3.83 17.20 -0.63
CA GLU A 83 4.99 16.91 -1.51
C GLU A 83 4.59 16.44 -2.91
N GLY A 84 3.31 16.10 -3.11
CA GLY A 84 2.91 15.33 -4.27
C GLY A 84 3.42 13.90 -4.10
N GLN A 85 4.46 13.49 -4.83
CA GLN A 85 5.09 12.18 -4.60
C GLN A 85 5.94 12.27 -3.33
N SER A 86 5.54 11.57 -2.28
CA SER A 86 6.24 11.56 -1.00
C SER A 86 7.41 10.58 -1.01
N ASP A 87 8.33 10.70 -0.05
CA ASP A 87 9.41 9.74 0.19
C ASP A 87 8.90 8.45 0.87
N LEU A 88 7.60 8.38 1.19
CA LEU A 88 6.97 7.18 1.72
C LEU A 88 6.74 6.12 0.64
N THR A 89 7.16 4.89 0.91
CA THR A 89 6.91 3.71 0.06
C THR A 89 6.19 2.62 0.84
N LEU A 90 5.04 2.20 0.32
CA LEU A 90 4.27 1.08 0.86
C LEU A 90 4.78 -0.23 0.27
N SER A 91 5.28 -1.11 1.13
CA SER A 91 5.71 -2.46 0.79
C SER A 91 4.59 -3.46 1.09
N LEU A 92 4.11 -4.16 0.07
CA LEU A 92 2.96 -5.06 0.19
C LEU A 92 3.11 -6.33 -0.64
N SER A 93 2.42 -7.39 -0.24
CA SER A 93 2.30 -8.64 -1.01
C SER A 93 0.84 -8.90 -1.36
N CYS A 94 0.59 -9.20 -2.63
CA CYS A 94 -0.70 -9.62 -3.14
C CYS A 94 -0.68 -11.11 -3.52
N PHE A 95 -1.82 -11.78 -3.33
CA PHE A 95 -1.99 -13.19 -3.66
C PHE A 95 -3.17 -13.42 -4.60
N LYS A 96 -3.02 -14.33 -5.58
CA LYS A 96 -4.05 -14.58 -6.61
C LYS A 96 -5.43 -14.97 -6.05
N ASN A 97 -5.45 -15.78 -5.00
CA ASN A 97 -6.69 -16.33 -4.42
C ASN A 97 -7.07 -15.68 -3.08
N GLU A 98 -6.51 -14.50 -2.78
CA GLU A 98 -6.78 -13.74 -1.57
C GLU A 98 -7.28 -12.36 -1.94
N ASN A 99 -8.36 -11.91 -1.30
CA ASN A 99 -8.91 -10.58 -1.52
C ASN A 99 -8.22 -9.52 -0.66
N LYS A 100 -7.57 -9.96 0.43
CA LYS A 100 -6.78 -9.12 1.32
C LYS A 100 -5.36 -8.91 0.80
N ILE A 101 -4.71 -7.87 1.32
CA ILE A 101 -3.32 -7.54 1.04
C ILE A 101 -2.51 -7.83 2.31
N LYS A 102 -1.30 -8.35 2.16
CA LYS A 102 -0.33 -8.37 3.26
C LYS A 102 0.47 -7.08 3.20
N ILE A 103 0.47 -6.31 4.28
CA ILE A 103 1.37 -5.16 4.41
C ILE A 103 2.66 -5.63 5.05
N ASN A 104 3.76 -5.48 4.33
CA ASN A 104 5.08 -5.89 4.78
C ASN A 104 5.76 -4.77 5.56
N ASP A 105 5.66 -3.52 5.08
CA ASP A 105 6.21 -2.36 5.75
C ASP A 105 5.68 -1.04 5.15
N LEU A 106 5.90 0.06 5.85
CA LEU A 106 5.81 1.42 5.33
C LEU A 106 7.15 2.12 5.60
N GLU A 107 7.93 2.35 4.54
CA GLU A 107 9.30 2.83 4.62
C GLU A 107 9.38 4.31 4.22
N VAL A 108 10.29 5.06 4.86
CA VAL A 108 10.71 6.41 4.44
C VAL A 108 12.04 6.25 3.69
N LEU A 109 12.11 6.68 2.42
CA LEU A 109 13.29 6.54 1.56
C LEU A 109 14.18 7.78 1.49
#